data_AF-A0A9D6PTL6-F1
#
_entry.id   AF-A0A9D6PTL6-F1
#
_cell.length_a   1.000
_cell.length_b   1.000
_cell.length_c   1.000
_cell.angle_alpha   90.00
_cell.angle_beta   90.00
_cell.angle_gamma   90.00
#
_symmetry.space_group_name_H-M   'P 1'
#
loop_
_entity.id
_entity.type
_entity.pdbx_description
1 polymer ?
#
loop_
_entity_poly.entity_id
_entity_poly.type
_entity_poly.pdbx_seq_one_letter_code
_entity_poly.pdbx_strand_id
1 'polypeptide(L)'
;LFSITLPVFTFLLHPLMSLLSRKNEFEADRFAAQQSNAQYLIQALVSMYKENASTVTPDPLYSAFYDSHPPAPVRIAHLAAAH
;
A
#
# COMPACT_ATOMS: atom_id res chain seq x y z
N LEU A 1 -12.59 -27.53 -12.70
CA LEU A 1 -11.58 -28.16 -11.82
C LEU A 1 -10.34 -27.27 -11.68
N PHE A 2 -9.61 -26.98 -12.77
CA PHE A 2 -8.38 -26.16 -12.73
C PHE A 2 -8.56 -24.77 -12.06
N SER A 3 -9.63 -24.04 -12.38
CA SER A 3 -9.92 -22.72 -11.79
C SER A 3 -10.18 -22.74 -10.27
N ILE A 4 -10.55 -23.90 -9.72
CA ILE A 4 -10.87 -24.06 -8.28
C ILE A 4 -9.61 -24.46 -7.51
N THR A 5 -8.69 -25.21 -8.13
CA THR A 5 -7.47 -25.68 -7.46
C THR A 5 -6.33 -24.67 -7.54
N LEU A 6 -6.31 -23.80 -8.56
CA LEU A 6 -5.26 -22.81 -8.77
C LEU A 6 -4.98 -21.90 -7.54
N PRO A 7 -5.99 -21.35 -6.84
CA PRO A 7 -5.76 -20.47 -5.68
C PRO A 7 -4.94 -21.09 -4.55
N VAL A 8 -5.05 -22.40 -4.36
CA VAL A 8 -4.30 -23.14 -3.32
C VAL A 8 -2.79 -23.07 -3.59
N PHE A 9 -2.39 -23.17 -4.86
CA PHE A 9 -0.99 -23.10 -5.26
C PHE A 9 -0.47 -21.67 -5.33
N THR A 10 -1.33 -20.70 -5.66
CA THR A 10 -0.94 -19.28 -5.73
C THR A 10 -0.97 -18.57 -4.38
N PHE A 11 -1.57 -19.17 -3.34
CA PHE A 11 -1.66 -18.57 -2.00
C PHE A 11 -0.30 -18.09 -1.47
N LEU A 12 0.73 -18.91 -1.63
CA LEU A 12 2.09 -18.57 -1.18
C LEU A 12 2.78 -17.51 -2.05
N LEU A 13 2.30 -17.28 -3.28
CA LEU A 13 2.80 -16.22 -4.15
C LEU A 13 2.22 -14.85 -3.78
N HIS A 14 1.08 -14.81 -3.08
CA HIS A 14 0.41 -13.59 -2.68
C HIS A 14 1.32 -12.60 -1.91
N PRO A 15 2.03 -12.99 -0.83
CA PRO A 15 2.91 -12.07 -0.11
C PRO A 15 4.07 -11.54 -0.98
N LEU A 16 4.58 -12.33 -1.94
CA LEU A 16 5.62 -11.87 -2.86
C LEU A 16 5.10 -10.78 -3.80
N MET A 17 3.87 -10.96 -4.32
CA MET A 17 3.22 -9.97 -5.17
C MET A 17 2.87 -8.70 -4.38
N SER A 18 2.37 -8.85 -3.16
CA SER A 18 2.12 -7.72 -2.24
C SER A 18 3.41 -6.95 -1.96
N LEU A 19 4.54 -7.63 -1.73
CA LEU A 19 5.84 -6.99 -1.52
C LEU A 19 6.28 -6.15 -2.72
N LEU A 20 6.20 -6.72 -3.93
CA LEU A 20 6.55 -6.01 -5.16
C LEU A 20 5.64 -4.80 -5.38
N SER A 21 4.33 -4.98 -5.19
CA SER A 21 3.34 -3.90 -5.30
C SER A 21 3.62 -2.77 -4.30
N ARG A 22 3.90 -3.10 -3.04
CA ARG A 22 4.26 -2.13 -1.99
C ARG A 22 5.52 -1.34 -2.33
N LYS A 23 6.54 -1.99 -2.88
CA LYS A 23 7.74 -1.31 -3.36
C LYS A 23 7.40 -0.30 -4.45
N ASN A 24 6.57 -0.69 -5.41
CA ASN A 24 6.15 0.20 -6.51
C ASN A 24 5.36 1.41 -5.98
N GLU A 25 4.50 1.23 -4.97
CA GLU A 25 3.78 2.35 -4.33
C GLU A 25 4.75 3.37 -3.71
N PHE A 26 5.80 2.93 -3.01
CA PHE A 26 6.80 3.85 -2.46
C PHE A 26 7.63 4.55 -3.54
N GLU A 27 7.96 3.85 -4.63
CA GLU A 27 8.64 4.46 -5.78
C GLU A 27 7.77 5.53 -6.45
N ALA A 28 6.47 5.28 -6.57
CA ALA A 28 5.47 6.22 -7.10
C ALA A 28 5.29 7.43 -6.18
N ASP A 29 5.19 7.21 -4.87
CA ASP A 29 5.10 8.28 -3.85
C ASP A 29 6.33 9.21 -3.93
N ARG A 30 7.52 8.63 -4.03
CA ARG A 30 8.77 9.40 -4.20
C ARG A 30 8.75 10.21 -5.49
N PHE A 31 8.33 9.59 -6.61
CA PHE A 31 8.24 10.29 -7.89
C PHE A 31 7.25 11.46 -7.82
N ALA A 32 6.08 11.27 -7.22
CA ALA A 32 5.08 12.32 -7.03
C ALA A 32 5.58 13.47 -6.14
N ALA A 33 6.32 13.15 -5.07
CA ALA A 33 6.95 14.14 -4.19
C ALA A 33 8.10 14.92 -4.87
N GLN A 34 8.76 14.34 -5.87
CA GLN A 34 9.76 15.04 -6.68
C GLN A 34 9.12 15.97 -7.72
N GLN A 35 7.97 15.59 -8.26
CA GLN A 35 7.29 16.32 -9.32
C GLN A 35 6.30 17.38 -8.80
N SER A 36 5.85 17.26 -7.56
CA SER A 36 4.84 18.11 -6.93
C SER A 36 5.04 18.22 -5.42
N ASN A 37 4.34 19.14 -4.76
CA ASN A 37 4.43 19.27 -3.31
C ASN A 37 3.84 18.03 -2.60
N ALA A 38 4.67 17.31 -1.84
CA ALA A 38 4.27 16.09 -1.15
C ALA A 38 3.14 16.29 -0.13
N GLN A 39 2.94 17.52 0.38
CA GLN A 39 1.82 17.84 1.26
C GLN A 39 0.47 17.61 0.59
N TYR A 40 0.35 17.85 -0.72
CA TYR A 40 -0.89 17.55 -1.44
C TYR A 40 -1.16 16.04 -1.51
N LEU A 41 -0.11 15.23 -1.67
CA LEU A 41 -0.24 13.77 -1.66
C LEU A 41 -0.64 13.25 -0.27
N ILE A 42 -0.04 13.79 0.80
CA ILE A 42 -0.41 13.46 2.18
C ILE A 42 -1.90 13.79 2.43
N GLN A 43 -2.35 14.99 2.03
CA GLN A 43 -3.74 15.39 2.18
C GLN A 43 -4.69 14.48 1.38
N ALA A 44 -4.33 14.13 0.15
CA ALA A 44 -5.11 13.21 -0.67
C ALA A 44 -5.24 11.82 -0.01
N LEU A 45 -4.15 11.27 0.55
CA LEU A 45 -4.17 10.00 1.26
C LEU A 45 -5.08 10.03 2.49
N VAL A 46 -5.03 11.11 3.28
CA VAL A 46 -5.90 11.29 4.47
C VAL A 46 -7.37 11.37 4.04
N SER A 47 -7.70 12.18 3.02
CA SER A 47 -9.06 12.31 2.52
C SER A 47 -9.58 10.97 2.00
N MET A 48 -8.80 10.27 1.19
CA MET A 48 -9.18 8.96 0.64
C MET A 48 -9.43 7.92 1.74
N TYR A 49 -8.59 7.87 2.78
CA TYR A 49 -8.80 6.95 3.91
C TYR A 49 -10.05 7.28 4.72
N LYS A 50 -10.31 8.57 4.92
CA LYS A 50 -11.51 9.03 5.63
C LYS A 50 -12.77 8.70 4.85
N GLU A 51 -12.79 8.98 3.55
CA GLU A 51 -13.95 8.76 2.68
C GLU A 51 -14.25 7.26 2.50
N ASN A 52 -13.21 6.42 2.42
CA ASN A 52 -13.38 4.98 2.29
C ASN A 52 -13.61 4.25 3.63
N ALA A 53 -13.63 4.97 4.76
CA ALA A 53 -13.65 4.39 6.11
C ALA A 53 -12.60 3.27 6.29
N SER A 54 -11.44 3.45 5.66
CA SER A 54 -10.36 2.46 5.66
C SER A 54 -9.78 2.28 7.07
N THR A 55 -9.39 1.04 7.41
CA THR A 55 -8.73 0.79 8.70
C THR A 55 -7.40 1.54 8.78
N VAL A 56 -7.21 2.29 9.87
CA VAL A 56 -5.97 3.05 10.13
C VAL A 56 -4.93 2.23 10.90
N THR A 57 -5.32 1.08 11.45
CA THR A 57 -4.46 0.19 12.22
C THR A 57 -4.66 -1.27 11.79
N PRO A 58 -4.36 -1.62 10.53
CA PRO A 58 -4.37 -3.02 10.12
C PRO A 58 -3.27 -3.78 10.86
N ASP A 59 -3.51 -5.06 11.16
CA ASP A 59 -2.46 -5.93 11.69
C ASP A 59 -1.29 -6.01 10.69
N PRO A 60 -0.02 -5.86 11.13
CA PRO A 60 1.11 -5.81 10.21
C PRO A 60 1.30 -7.07 9.38
N LEU A 61 1.05 -8.26 9.95
CA LEU A 61 1.22 -9.53 9.25
C LEU A 61 0.10 -9.74 8.24
N TYR A 62 -1.14 -9.46 8.65
CA TYR A 62 -2.27 -9.48 7.75
C TYR A 62 -2.04 -8.53 6.58
N SER A 63 -1.62 -7.29 6.86
CA SER A 63 -1.38 -6.30 5.83
C SER A 63 -0.27 -6.77 4.89
N ALA A 64 0.89 -7.18 5.43
CA ALA A 64 2.02 -7.65 4.63
C ALA A 64 1.67 -8.81 3.69
N PHE A 65 0.76 -9.68 4.11
CA PHE A 65 0.27 -10.76 3.28
C PHE A 65 -0.74 -10.25 2.23
N TYR A 66 -1.84 -9.63 2.68
CA TYR A 66 -3.03 -9.43 1.86
C TYR A 66 -3.09 -8.09 1.13
N ASP A 67 -2.59 -7.02 1.74
CA ASP A 67 -2.74 -5.69 1.18
C ASP A 67 -1.62 -5.42 0.16
N SER A 68 -2.04 -5.23 -1.09
CA SER A 68 -1.16 -4.84 -2.20
C SER A 68 -0.56 -3.43 -2.02
N HIS A 69 -1.17 -2.61 -1.17
CA HIS A 69 -0.72 -1.25 -0.88
C HIS A 69 -0.34 -1.14 0.60
N PRO A 70 0.72 -0.39 0.94
CA PRO A 70 1.01 -0.08 2.33
C PRO A 70 -0.12 0.76 2.95
N PRO A 71 -0.41 0.62 4.25
CA PRO A 71 -1.38 1.46 4.94
C PRO A 71 -1.03 2.95 4.82
N ALA A 72 -2.02 3.83 4.71
CA ALA A 72 -1.78 5.27 4.56
C ALA A 72 -0.88 5.86 5.67
N PRO A 73 -1.01 5.49 6.96
CA PRO A 73 -0.09 5.99 7.98
C PRO A 73 1.38 5.68 7.68
N VAL A 74 1.67 4.52 7.08
CA VAL A 74 3.03 4.12 6.68
C VAL A 74 3.52 4.97 5.52
N ARG A 75 2.68 5.20 4.51
CA ARG A 75 3.01 6.07 3.36
C ARG A 75 3.22 7.52 3.76
N ILE A 76 2.34 8.05 4.60
CA ILE A 76 2.43 9.41 5.14
C ILE A 76 3.72 9.58 5.94
N ALA A 77 4.08 8.62 6.80
CA ALA A 77 5.33 8.65 7.54
C ALA A 77 6.55 8.65 6.60
N HIS A 78 6.53 7.84 5.54
CA HIS A 78 7.60 7.81 4.54
C HIS A 78 7.73 9.14 3.78
N LEU A 79 6.59 9.73 3.36
CA LEU A 79 6.56 11.04 2.68
C LEU A 79 7.01 12.18 3.60
N ALA A 80 6.62 12.15 4.88
CA ALA A 80 7.00 13.16 5.86
C ALA A 80 8.48 13.09 6.25
N ALA A 81 9.09 11.90 6.24
CA ALA A 81 10.51 11.72 6.52
C ALA A 81 11.44 12.10 5.36
N ALA A 82 10.91 12.17 4.13
CA ALA A 82 11.66 12.53 2.94
C ALA A 82 11.70 14.05 2.67
N HIS A 83 11.04 14.84 3.52
CA HIS A 83 10.92 16.30 3.46
C HIS A 83 11.83 16.99 4.48
#